data_AF-A0A7C3H2N2-F1
#
_entry.id   AF-A0A7C3H2N2-F1
#
_cell.length_a   1.000
_cell.length_b   1.000
_cell.length_c   1.000
_cell.angle_alpha   90.00
_cell.angle_beta   90.00
_cell.angle_gamma   90.00
#
_symmetry.space_group_name_H-M   'P 1'
#
loop_
_entity.id
_entity.type
_entity.pdbx_description
1 polymer ?
#
loop_
_entity_poly.entity_id
_entity_poly.type
_entity_poly.pdbx_seq_one_letter_code
_entity_poly.pdbx_strand_id
1 'polypeptide(L)'
;MKFNRSLFIGKFSAEAQEHLQKLNEGVLRLERGETDADLMADILRAAHTLKGAARMMGFQDINRVAHRLEDLLLEIKEGRLAASHPLCDLIFRALDTMDACRQ
;
A
#
# COMPACT_ATOMS: atom_id res chain seq x y z
N MET A 1 -19.73 -16.70 -22.68
CA MET A 1 -19.23 -15.40 -22.19
C MET A 1 -17.72 -15.52 -21.99
N LYS A 2 -16.88 -14.81 -22.76
CA LYS A 2 -15.41 -14.89 -22.61
C LYS A 2 -14.97 -13.94 -21.49
N PHE A 3 -14.28 -14.46 -20.48
CA PHE A 3 -13.70 -13.67 -19.40
C PHE A 3 -12.58 -12.77 -19.96
N ASN A 4 -12.77 -11.45 -19.95
CA ASN A 4 -11.77 -10.51 -20.47
C ASN A 4 -10.77 -10.14 -19.36
N ARG A 5 -9.77 -11.00 -19.18
CA ARG A 5 -8.73 -10.85 -18.17
C ARG A 5 -8.01 -9.50 -18.27
N SER A 6 -7.75 -9.01 -19.48
CA SER A 6 -7.00 -7.76 -19.70
C SER A 6 -7.75 -6.52 -19.20
N LEU A 7 -9.08 -6.48 -19.31
CA LEU A 7 -9.89 -5.37 -18.77
C LEU A 7 -9.79 -5.28 -17.24
N PHE A 8 -9.81 -6.43 -16.55
CA PHE A 8 -9.69 -6.47 -15.09
C PHE A 8 -8.29 -6.12 -14.62
N ILE A 9 -7.24 -6.54 -15.35
CA ILE A 9 -5.87 -6.13 -15.07
C ILE A 9 -5.74 -4.61 -15.18
N GLY A 10 -6.22 -4.00 -16.27
CA GLY A 10 -6.14 -2.53 -16.43
C GLY A 10 -6.87 -1.76 -15.32
N LYS A 11 -8.04 -2.24 -14.88
CA LYS A 11 -8.75 -1.65 -13.73
C LYS A 11 -7.96 -1.78 -12.43
N PHE A 12 -7.42 -2.96 -12.16
CA PHE A 12 -6.55 -3.18 -11.01
C PHE A 12 -5.34 -2.24 -11.05
N SER A 13 -4.64 -2.14 -12.18
CA SER A 13 -3.43 -1.29 -12.27
C SER A 13 -3.74 0.18 -11.99
N ALA A 14 -4.88 0.69 -12.47
CA ALA A 14 -5.30 2.07 -12.22
C ALA A 14 -5.67 2.31 -10.74
N GLU A 15 -6.43 1.40 -10.13
CA GLU A 15 -6.79 1.47 -8.71
C GLU A 15 -5.57 1.32 -7.80
N ALA A 16 -4.66 0.39 -8.14
CA ALA A 16 -3.41 0.19 -7.44
C ALA A 16 -2.54 1.45 -7.49
N GLN A 17 -2.45 2.13 -8.63
CA GLN A 17 -1.72 3.38 -8.77
C GLN A 17 -2.25 4.46 -7.82
N GLU A 18 -3.58 4.63 -7.72
CA GLU A 18 -4.19 5.60 -6.81
C GLU A 18 -3.85 5.30 -5.34
N HIS A 19 -3.93 4.03 -4.93
CA HIS A 19 -3.59 3.64 -3.56
C HIS A 19 -2.10 3.76 -3.26
N LEU A 20 -1.22 3.40 -4.19
CA LEU A 20 0.23 3.56 -4.04
C LEU A 20 0.62 5.03 -3.92
N GLN A 21 -0.02 5.93 -4.67
CA GLN A 21 0.20 7.36 -4.53
C GLN A 21 -0.22 7.87 -3.14
N LYS A 22 -1.41 7.50 -2.67
CA LYS A 22 -1.90 7.85 -1.32
C LYS A 22 -0.95 7.34 -0.22
N LEU A 23 -0.43 6.12 -0.38
CA LEU A 23 0.54 5.55 0.55
C LEU A 23 1.86 6.32 0.53
N ASN A 24 2.39 6.67 -0.65
CA ASN A 24 3.61 7.46 -0.78
C ASN A 24 3.49 8.83 -0.10
N GLU A 25 2.42 9.56 -0.40
CA GLU A 25 2.17 10.89 0.19
C GLU A 25 2.02 10.79 1.72
N GLY A 26 1.29 9.79 2.20
CA GLY A 26 1.08 9.62 3.63
C GLY A 26 2.33 9.16 4.40
N VAL A 27 3.14 8.26 3.83
CA VAL A 27 4.40 7.83 4.45
C VAL A 27 5.42 8.97 4.50
N LEU A 28 5.43 9.85 3.49
CA LEU A 28 6.26 11.06 3.51
C LEU A 28 5.84 12.03 4.63
N ARG A 29 4.53 12.15 4.90
CA ARG A 29 4.03 12.95 6.04
C ARG A 29 4.41 12.31 7.37
N LEU A 30 4.30 10.99 7.50
CA LEU A 30 4.74 10.25 8.70
C LEU A 30 6.23 10.47 8.98
N GLU A 31 7.07 10.40 7.95
CA GLU A 31 8.52 10.62 8.08
C GLU A 31 8.85 12.04 8.58
N ARG A 32 8.01 13.03 8.24
CA ARG A 32 8.13 14.41 8.72
C ARG A 32 7.61 14.62 10.15
N GLY A 33 7.13 13.56 10.80
CA GLY A 33 6.58 13.60 12.15
C GLY A 33 5.12 14.01 12.22
N GLU A 34 4.42 14.08 11.08
CA GLU A 34 2.96 14.24 11.08
C GLU A 34 2.32 12.88 11.33
N THR A 35 1.75 12.68 12.53
CA THR A 35 1.09 11.41 12.92
C THR A 35 -0.29 11.69 13.49
N ASP A 36 -1.18 12.26 12.69
CA ASP A 36 -2.59 12.45 13.07
C ASP A 36 -3.44 11.20 12.75
N ALA A 37 -4.58 11.07 13.43
CA ALA A 37 -5.43 9.89 13.33
C ALA A 37 -6.05 9.71 11.94
N ASP A 38 -6.32 10.82 11.23
CA ASP A 38 -6.93 10.81 9.91
C ASP A 38 -5.91 10.33 8.87
N LEU A 39 -4.67 10.84 8.93
CA LEU A 39 -3.55 10.36 8.12
C LEU A 39 -3.35 8.85 8.28
N MET A 40 -3.29 8.36 9.52
CA MET A 40 -3.12 6.93 9.78
C MET A 40 -4.29 6.10 9.24
N ALA A 41 -5.52 6.59 9.41
CA ALA A 41 -6.71 5.92 8.88
C ALA A 41 -6.72 5.87 7.35
N ASP A 42 -6.26 6.93 6.68
CA ASP A 42 -6.19 7.01 5.22
C ASP A 42 -5.21 6.01 4.62
N ILE A 43 -3.97 5.98 5.13
CA ILE A 43 -2.94 5.06 4.60
C ILE A 43 -3.24 3.59 4.93
N LEU A 44 -3.82 3.30 6.10
CA LEU A 44 -4.25 1.94 6.44
C LEU A 44 -5.36 1.46 5.52
N ARG A 45 -6.34 2.31 5.21
CA ARG A 45 -7.39 1.98 4.24
C ARG A 45 -6.81 1.74 2.85
N ALA A 46 -5.87 2.57 2.40
CA ALA A 46 -5.20 2.37 1.12
C ALA A 46 -4.45 1.03 1.05
N ALA A 47 -3.68 0.68 2.08
CA ALA A 47 -2.99 -0.62 2.17
C ALA A 47 -3.98 -1.79 2.18
N HIS A 48 -5.05 -1.69 2.97
CA HIS A 48 -6.10 -2.71 3.06
C HIS A 48 -6.78 -2.97 1.73
N THR A 49 -7.18 -1.91 1.02
CA THR A 49 -7.83 -2.01 -0.29
C THR A 49 -6.89 -2.61 -1.33
N LEU A 50 -5.63 -2.17 -1.39
CA LEU A 50 -4.63 -2.73 -2.29
C LEU A 50 -4.40 -4.23 -2.05
N LYS A 51 -4.29 -4.64 -0.77
CA LYS A 51 -4.19 -6.05 -0.36
C LYS A 51 -5.40 -6.86 -0.85
N GLY A 52 -6.61 -6.34 -0.65
CA GLY A 52 -7.87 -6.97 -1.08
C GLY A 52 -7.95 -7.12 -2.60
N ALA A 53 -7.67 -6.06 -3.34
CA ALA A 53 -7.67 -6.05 -4.79
C ALA A 53 -6.65 -7.05 -5.36
N ALA A 54 -5.42 -7.07 -4.83
CA ALA A 54 -4.38 -8.02 -5.24
C ALA A 54 -4.81 -9.47 -4.97
N ARG A 55 -5.46 -9.74 -3.83
CA ARG A 55 -6.00 -11.07 -3.50
C ARG A 55 -7.08 -11.50 -4.49
N MET A 56 -8.01 -10.59 -4.84
CA MET A 56 -9.09 -10.88 -5.78
C MET A 56 -8.57 -11.18 -7.19
N MET A 57 -7.49 -10.52 -7.60
CA MET A 57 -6.84 -10.74 -8.90
C MET A 57 -5.90 -11.96 -8.91
N GLY A 58 -5.62 -12.55 -7.74
CA GLY A 58 -4.66 -13.65 -7.59
C GLY A 58 -3.19 -13.22 -7.67
N PHE A 59 -2.90 -11.93 -7.51
CA PHE A 59 -1.54 -11.38 -7.49
C PHE A 59 -0.90 -11.58 -6.12
N GLN A 60 -0.42 -12.80 -5.88
CA GLN A 60 0.08 -13.25 -4.58
C GLN A 60 1.27 -12.43 -4.06
N ASP A 61 2.19 -12.04 -4.93
CA ASP A 61 3.36 -11.26 -4.51
C ASP A 61 2.98 -9.85 -4.06
N ILE A 62 2.13 -9.15 -4.83
CA ILE A 62 1.60 -7.83 -4.43
C ILE A 62 0.78 -7.96 -3.14
N ASN A 63 -0.06 -8.98 -3.03
CA ASN A 63 -0.83 -9.23 -1.81
C ASN A 63 0.06 -9.41 -0.57
N ARG A 64 1.15 -10.19 -0.70
CA ARG A 64 2.09 -10.44 0.40
C ARG A 64 2.77 -9.15 0.86
N VAL A 65 3.22 -8.31 -0.09
CA VAL A 65 3.86 -7.03 0.24
C VAL A 65 2.85 -6.05 0.85
N ALA A 66 1.66 -5.92 0.27
CA ALA A 66 0.61 -5.05 0.80
C ALA A 66 0.15 -5.46 2.21
N HIS A 67 0.09 -6.76 2.50
CA HIS A 67 -0.21 -7.27 3.84
C HIS A 67 0.88 -6.89 4.84
N ARG A 68 2.17 -7.06 4.50
CA ARG A 68 3.27 -6.64 5.38
C ARG A 68 3.33 -5.14 5.59
N LEU A 69 2.96 -4.36 4.57
CA LEU A 69 2.83 -2.92 4.71
C LEU A 69 1.72 -2.55 5.70
N GLU A 70 0.54 -3.17 5.58
CA GLU A 70 -0.57 -2.97 6.51
C GLU A 70 -0.16 -3.32 7.95
N ASP A 71 0.54 -4.43 8.17
CA ASP A 71 1.08 -4.83 9.48
C ASP A 71 1.98 -3.72 10.06
N LEU A 72 2.94 -3.22 9.27
CA LEU A 72 3.86 -2.16 9.71
C LEU A 72 3.13 -0.86 10.06
N LEU A 73 2.12 -0.47 9.27
CA LEU A 73 1.32 0.71 9.53
C LEU A 73 0.46 0.57 10.80
N LEU A 74 -0.02 -0.63 11.13
CA LEU A 74 -0.71 -0.90 12.39
C LEU A 74 0.24 -0.76 13.59
N GLU A 75 1.45 -1.30 13.50
CA GLU A 75 2.47 -1.15 14.54
C GLU A 75 2.83 0.32 14.79
N ILE A 76 2.90 1.14 13.73
CA ILE A 76 3.10 2.59 13.85
C ILE A 76 1.90 3.25 14.53
N LYS A 77 0.67 2.92 14.09
CA LYS A 77 -0.57 3.46 14.68
C LYS A 77 -0.67 3.17 16.17
N GLU A 78 -0.25 1.98 16.59
CA GLU A 78 -0.29 1.53 17.98
C GLU A 78 0.90 2.03 18.81
N GLY A 79 1.81 2.80 18.22
CA GLY A 79 2.98 3.36 18.87
C GLY A 79 4.07 2.33 19.21
N ARG A 80 3.99 1.13 18.64
CA ARG A 80 5.00 0.06 18.83
C ARG A 80 6.23 0.25 17.93
N LEU A 81 6.05 0.90 16.77
CA LEU A 81 7.13 1.32 15.89
C LEU A 81 7.09 2.83 15.67
N ALA A 82 8.26 3.45 15.62
CA ALA A 82 8.39 4.83 15.16
C ALA A 82 8.52 4.86 13.62
N ALA A 83 7.90 5.84 12.96
CA ALA A 83 8.09 6.15 11.54
C ALA A 83 9.48 6.77 11.28
N SER A 84 10.52 6.02 11.63
CA SER A 84 11.91 6.42 11.46
C SER A 84 12.30 6.43 9.98
N HIS A 85 13.28 7.25 9.61
CA HIS A 85 13.79 7.34 8.23
C HIS A 85 14.13 5.96 7.62
N PRO A 86 14.85 5.03 8.31
CA PRO A 86 15.11 3.70 7.76
C PRO A 86 13.86 2.86 7.51
N LEU A 87 12.81 3.02 8.33
CA LEU A 87 11.54 2.32 8.16
C LEU A 87 10.75 2.91 6.99
N CYS A 88 10.68 4.24 6.87
CA CYS A 88 10.04 4.91 5.75
C CYS A 88 10.74 4.56 4.43
N ASP A 89 12.08 4.54 4.38
CA ASP A 89 12.85 4.07 3.22
C ASP A 89 12.56 2.62 2.83
N LEU A 90 12.34 1.73 3.82
CA LEU A 90 11.92 0.36 3.54
C LEU A 90 10.50 0.32 2.95
N ILE A 91 9.58 1.11 3.49
CA ILE A 91 8.22 1.22 2.98
C ILE A 91 8.20 1.77 1.56
N PHE A 92 8.93 2.84 1.26
CA PHE A 92 9.03 3.41 -0.10
C PHE A 92 9.53 2.38 -1.11
N ARG A 93 10.59 1.62 -0.78
CA ARG A 93 11.06 0.53 -1.64
C ARG A 93 10.01 -0.56 -1.89
N ALA A 94 9.19 -0.87 -0.87
CA ALA A 94 8.09 -1.81 -1.02
C ALA A 94 6.99 -1.26 -1.95
N LEU A 95 6.66 0.03 -1.84
CA LEU A 95 5.71 0.71 -2.72
C LEU A 95 6.21 0.73 -4.17
N ASP A 96 7.47 1.09 -4.40
CA ASP A 96 8.10 1.09 -5.72
C ASP A 96 8.10 -0.31 -6.36
N THR A 97 8.39 -1.34 -5.55
CA THR A 97 8.38 -2.73 -6.01
C THR A 97 6.97 -3.15 -6.43
N MET A 98 5.94 -2.78 -5.66
CA MET A 98 4.55 -3.05 -6.04
C MET A 98 4.12 -2.29 -7.30
N ASP A 99 4.55 -1.03 -7.45
CA ASP A 99 4.26 -0.25 -8.65
C ASP A 99 4.90 -0.88 -9.91
N ALA A 100 6.13 -1.40 -9.79
CA ALA A 100 6.80 -2.10 -10.89
C ALA A 100 6.08 -3.41 -11.29
N CYS A 101 5.42 -4.09 -10.34
CA CYS A 101 4.80 -5.40 -10.56
C CYS A 101 3.30 -5.37 -10.92
N ARG A 102 2.64 -4.21 -10.99
CA ARG A 102 1.17 -4.11 -11.23
C ARG A 102 0.71 -4.36 -12.68
N GLN A 103 1.62 -4.73 -13.60
CA GLN A 103 1.35 -4.90 -15.05
C GLN A 103 1.20 -6.37 -15.44
#